data_AF-A0AAV6CFT5-F1
#
_entry.id   AF-A0AAV6CFT5-F1
#
_cell.length_a   1.000
_cell.length_b   1.000
_cell.length_c   1.000
_cell.angle_alpha   90.00
_cell.angle_beta   90.00
_cell.angle_gamma   90.00
#
_symmetry.space_group_name_H-M   'P 1'
#
loop_
_entity.id
_entity.type
_entity.pdbx_description
1 polymer ?
#
loop_
_entity_poly.entity_id
_entity_poly.type
_entity_poly.pdbx_seq_one_letter_code
_entity_poly.pdbx_strand_id
1 'polypeptide(L)'
;MSRFLSFIALCGALLAGAPAALGFTLMGPGDPRYQDSQVGYPPAYAGEFGGPMNLGEEYRLNKPVISYGYDKSFLDYFGQAGVDAVENAIAILNGVPAASAMSATLEEFPLGSKRVNFQATALQAMDMKSYTLSALLVQMGVAAPTRYGWTLMNATAIPNTDPQIWTFITVLRNFDPVQLVPSPYINQSLWSYFITTIDPAPWFDAVEFPVDPLVGLNRLPVSDGSDFVSVGLLPGEYYTGLTRDDAGALRYIYHPNNLNAETLPPGVTNATGGVSGGIGGGGGGGFGSPWGPPTGSGGGFNNPWSFPFANLTNFFTNATFTNIVGGAALPIVNAGVRAGIDKVTFVRADTGAGFFAGVTNRWVDVYFTNFGTQLVMAQQAVELTTTRPDLLFGADTILDADGDPFLFSRTDTTGWNNNGPIHNLTSPDAPGPGTIPGLIDIVFSSAGPYALNTAAEPIGGQLDATEAGAFFPGVVWGSFDGSSRPPIIFPNGTSIREAEERALGGAVSP
;
A
#
# COMPACT_ATOMS: atom_id res chain seq x y z
N MET A 1 11.81 11.91 52.64
CA MET A 1 10.66 12.10 51.72
C MET A 1 11.07 12.64 50.36
N SER A 2 11.88 13.70 50.24
CA SER A 2 12.26 14.27 48.92
C SER A 2 12.98 13.29 47.99
N ARG A 3 13.90 12.45 48.52
CA ARG A 3 14.63 11.45 47.72
C ARG A 3 13.75 10.31 47.18
N PHE A 4 12.64 10.00 47.86
CA PHE A 4 11.69 8.96 47.44
C PHE A 4 10.74 9.49 46.36
N LEU A 5 10.32 10.75 46.47
CA LEU A 5 9.56 11.47 45.44
C LEU A 5 10.39 11.68 44.16
N SER A 6 11.68 12.00 44.27
CA SER A 6 12.58 12.09 43.11
C SER A 6 12.79 10.74 42.42
N PHE A 7 12.81 9.64 43.16
CA PHE A 7 12.96 8.30 42.57
C PHE A 7 11.69 7.85 41.84
N ILE A 8 10.50 8.13 42.40
CA ILE A 8 9.22 7.86 41.72
C ILE A 8 9.05 8.75 40.48
N ALA A 9 9.44 10.02 40.54
CA ALA A 9 9.42 10.91 39.38
C ALA A 9 10.41 10.47 38.29
N LEU A 10 11.59 9.95 38.67
CA LEU A 10 12.58 9.41 37.74
C LEU A 10 12.10 8.09 37.09
N CYS A 11 11.50 7.18 37.86
CA CYS A 11 10.89 5.95 37.33
C CYS A 11 9.66 6.24 36.46
N GLY A 12 8.85 7.23 36.81
CA GLY A 12 7.74 7.71 35.99
C GLY A 12 8.20 8.35 34.68
N ALA A 13 9.31 9.11 34.70
CA ALA A 13 9.91 9.68 33.49
C ALA A 13 10.62 8.63 32.61
N LEU A 14 11.19 7.57 33.20
CA LEU A 14 11.75 6.43 32.47
C LEU A 14 10.68 5.55 31.81
N LEU A 15 9.49 5.43 32.42
CA LEU A 15 8.35 4.71 31.85
C LEU A 15 7.59 5.54 30.79
N ALA A 16 7.65 6.87 30.87
CA ALA A 16 7.04 7.76 29.86
C ALA A 16 7.88 7.91 28.57
N GLY A 17 9.12 7.40 28.56
CA GLY A 17 10.06 7.49 27.44
C GLY A 17 10.52 6.14 26.88
N ALA A 18 9.93 5.02 27.30
CA ALA A 18 10.19 3.75 26.63
C ALA A 18 9.59 3.81 25.22
N PRO A 19 10.35 3.45 24.16
CA PRO A 19 9.76 3.31 22.84
C PRO A 19 8.60 2.33 22.91
N ALA A 20 7.47 2.62 22.25
CA ALA A 20 6.44 1.61 22.15
C ALA A 20 7.06 0.44 21.39
N ALA A 21 6.86 -0.78 21.89
CA ALA A 21 7.37 -1.97 21.24
C ALA A 21 6.48 -2.29 20.03
N LEU A 22 6.46 -1.42 19.02
CA LEU A 22 5.60 -1.45 17.85
C LEU A 22 6.37 -0.89 16.67
N GLY A 23 5.97 -1.23 15.44
CA GLY A 23 6.57 -0.61 14.28
C GLY A 23 5.95 -1.02 12.95
N PHE A 24 5.80 -0.04 12.05
CA PHE A 24 5.35 -0.27 10.68
C PHE A 24 6.35 0.25 9.64
N THR A 25 6.29 -0.31 8.43
CA THR A 25 7.09 0.13 7.29
C THR A 25 6.19 0.70 6.19
N LEU A 26 6.64 1.77 5.55
CA LEU A 26 5.92 2.46 4.47
C LEU A 26 6.32 1.91 3.11
N MET A 27 5.38 1.81 2.17
CA MET A 27 5.61 1.36 0.79
C MET A 27 5.64 2.53 -0.20
N GLY A 28 6.51 2.46 -1.20
CA GLY A 28 6.52 3.36 -2.36
C GLY A 28 7.42 2.86 -3.51
N PRO A 29 7.56 3.62 -4.60
CA PRO A 29 8.55 3.39 -5.65
C PRO A 29 9.97 3.53 -5.09
N GLY A 30 10.85 2.58 -5.39
CA GLY A 30 12.21 2.58 -4.85
C GLY A 30 12.96 3.91 -5.08
N ASP A 31 13.67 4.40 -4.06
CA ASP A 31 14.52 5.57 -4.17
C ASP A 31 15.67 5.29 -5.16
N PRO A 32 15.69 5.94 -6.33
CA PRO A 32 16.63 5.61 -7.41
C PRO A 32 18.09 5.91 -7.06
N ARG A 33 18.35 6.59 -5.94
CA ARG A 33 19.70 6.93 -5.50
C ARG A 33 20.45 5.76 -4.88
N TYR A 34 19.74 4.77 -4.33
CA TYR A 34 20.38 3.62 -3.68
C TYR A 34 19.53 2.34 -3.63
N GLN A 35 18.21 2.39 -3.86
CA GLN A 35 17.36 1.19 -3.82
C GLN A 35 17.44 0.42 -5.14
N ASP A 36 18.51 -0.35 -5.30
CA ASP A 36 18.75 -1.23 -6.44
C ASP A 36 18.97 -2.69 -6.02
N SER A 37 19.15 -3.55 -7.01
CA SER A 37 19.32 -4.99 -6.79
C SER A 37 20.61 -5.35 -6.05
N GLN A 38 21.66 -4.53 -6.11
CA GLN A 38 22.92 -4.81 -5.42
C GLN A 38 22.72 -4.87 -3.89
N VAL A 39 21.78 -4.08 -3.38
CA VAL A 39 21.47 -3.97 -1.96
C VAL A 39 20.08 -4.51 -1.61
N GLY A 40 19.57 -5.43 -2.43
CA GLY A 40 18.44 -6.30 -2.08
C GLY A 40 17.05 -5.76 -2.39
N TYR A 41 16.94 -4.67 -3.16
CA TYR A 41 15.66 -4.12 -3.61
C TYR A 41 15.29 -4.64 -5.01
N PRO A 42 14.04 -4.43 -5.46
CA PRO A 42 13.62 -4.90 -6.78
C PRO A 42 14.56 -4.42 -7.90
N PRO A 43 14.85 -5.28 -8.89
CA PRO A 43 14.28 -6.60 -9.11
C PRO A 43 15.10 -7.74 -8.46
N ALA A 44 15.75 -7.55 -7.31
CA ALA A 44 16.56 -8.58 -6.65
C ALA A 44 15.79 -9.90 -6.45
N TYR A 45 14.50 -9.81 -6.15
CA TYR A 45 13.60 -10.97 -6.09
C TYR A 45 12.40 -10.78 -7.03
N ALA A 46 11.96 -11.88 -7.64
CA ALA A 46 10.76 -11.90 -8.47
C ALA A 46 9.51 -11.61 -7.62
N GLY A 47 8.59 -10.80 -8.14
CA GLY A 47 7.34 -10.49 -7.46
C GLY A 47 7.43 -9.47 -6.33
N GLU A 48 8.57 -8.80 -6.15
CA GLU A 48 8.65 -7.60 -5.32
C GLU A 48 8.26 -6.34 -6.09
N PHE A 49 7.66 -5.39 -5.37
CA PHE A 49 6.99 -4.25 -5.99
C PHE A 49 7.22 -2.98 -5.17
N GLY A 50 8.32 -2.29 -5.43
CA GLY A 50 8.70 -1.03 -4.75
C GLY A 50 9.74 -1.20 -3.65
N GLY A 51 9.77 -0.26 -2.72
CA GLY A 51 10.71 -0.26 -1.60
C GLY A 51 10.20 0.55 -0.41
N PRO A 52 10.90 0.47 0.74
CA PRO A 52 10.51 1.18 1.94
C PRO A 52 10.75 2.68 1.84
N MET A 53 9.85 3.47 2.43
CA MET A 53 9.95 4.94 2.53
C MET A 53 10.32 5.41 3.94
N ASN A 54 10.86 6.63 4.06
CA ASN A 54 10.93 7.31 5.36
C ASN A 54 9.59 7.95 5.73
N LEU A 55 9.45 8.36 7.00
CA LEU A 55 8.36 9.24 7.43
C LEU A 55 8.41 10.56 6.63
N GLY A 56 7.26 10.98 6.10
CA GLY A 56 7.12 12.15 5.23
C GLY A 56 7.35 11.84 3.74
N GLU A 57 7.76 10.62 3.40
CA GLU A 57 7.97 10.14 2.03
C GLU A 57 6.91 9.10 1.62
N GLU A 58 5.81 8.97 2.38
CA GLU A 58 4.78 7.97 2.14
C GLU A 58 3.97 8.18 0.86
N TYR A 59 3.39 7.08 0.36
CA TYR A 59 2.47 7.08 -0.76
C TYR A 59 1.09 6.64 -0.29
N ARG A 60 0.03 7.34 -0.74
CA ARG A 60 -1.33 7.04 -0.28
C ARG A 60 -2.39 7.19 -1.35
N LEU A 61 -3.49 6.45 -1.17
CA LEU A 61 -4.72 6.69 -1.92
C LEU A 61 -5.32 8.02 -1.46
N ASN A 62 -5.42 9.00 -2.35
CA ASN A 62 -5.91 10.34 -2.00
C ASN A 62 -7.38 10.57 -2.43
N LYS A 63 -8.13 9.47 -2.61
CA LYS A 63 -9.55 9.46 -2.93
C LYS A 63 -10.31 8.63 -1.88
N PRO A 64 -11.39 9.14 -1.26
CA PRO A 64 -12.03 8.48 -0.12
C PRO A 64 -12.81 7.20 -0.47
N VAL A 65 -13.22 7.05 -1.74
CA VAL A 65 -13.92 5.85 -2.20
C VAL A 65 -13.13 5.20 -3.33
N ILE A 66 -12.76 3.94 -3.14
CA ILE A 66 -12.06 3.12 -4.14
C ILE A 66 -13.07 2.10 -4.67
N SER A 67 -13.39 2.22 -5.95
CA SER A 67 -14.27 1.26 -6.60
C SER A 67 -13.51 -0.04 -6.90
N TYR A 68 -14.12 -1.20 -6.69
CA TYR A 68 -13.52 -2.48 -7.05
C TYR A 68 -14.49 -3.37 -7.82
N GLY A 69 -13.97 -4.39 -8.50
CA GLY A 69 -14.80 -5.40 -9.15
C GLY A 69 -14.01 -6.64 -9.54
N TYR A 70 -14.72 -7.60 -10.13
CA TYR A 70 -14.17 -8.87 -10.60
C TYR A 70 -14.32 -8.97 -12.11
N ASP A 71 -13.26 -9.37 -12.79
CA ASP A 71 -13.33 -9.64 -14.23
C ASP A 71 -13.94 -11.03 -14.51
N LYS A 72 -14.10 -11.35 -15.79
CA LYS A 72 -14.65 -12.65 -16.19
C LYS A 72 -13.74 -13.82 -15.82
N SER A 73 -12.42 -13.64 -15.85
CA SER A 73 -11.45 -14.69 -15.58
C SER A 73 -11.52 -15.15 -14.12
N PHE A 74 -11.61 -14.19 -13.18
CA PHE A 74 -11.78 -14.47 -11.76
C PHE A 74 -13.10 -15.21 -11.49
N LEU A 75 -14.20 -14.72 -12.07
CA LEU A 75 -15.51 -15.33 -11.90
C LEU A 75 -15.57 -16.75 -12.45
N ASP A 76 -14.88 -17.03 -13.55
CA ASP A 76 -14.86 -18.36 -14.16
C ASP A 76 -14.05 -19.37 -13.34
N TYR A 77 -12.92 -18.95 -12.77
CA TYR A 77 -12.03 -19.86 -12.04
C TYR A 77 -12.43 -20.02 -10.56
N PHE A 78 -12.65 -18.91 -9.86
CA PHE A 78 -12.92 -18.92 -8.41
C PHE A 78 -14.42 -18.92 -8.09
N GLY A 79 -15.26 -18.41 -8.99
CA GLY A 79 -16.71 -18.35 -8.78
C GLY A 79 -17.13 -17.54 -7.55
N GLN A 80 -18.35 -17.80 -7.07
CA GLN A 80 -18.93 -17.05 -5.95
C GLN A 80 -18.15 -17.23 -4.64
N ALA A 81 -17.62 -18.42 -4.36
CA ALA A 81 -16.81 -18.64 -3.16
C ALA A 81 -15.52 -17.80 -3.17
N GLY A 82 -14.96 -17.56 -4.36
CA GLY A 82 -13.86 -16.64 -4.52
C GLY A 82 -14.24 -15.19 -4.23
N VAL A 83 -15.35 -14.75 -4.81
CA VAL A 83 -15.93 -13.42 -4.55
C VAL A 83 -16.13 -13.24 -3.04
N ASP A 84 -16.77 -14.18 -2.36
CA ASP A 84 -17.03 -14.12 -0.92
C ASP A 84 -15.73 -13.97 -0.09
N ALA A 85 -14.64 -14.63 -0.49
CA ALA A 85 -13.35 -14.52 0.18
C ALA A 85 -12.74 -13.11 0.04
N VAL A 86 -12.81 -12.51 -1.16
CA VAL A 86 -12.37 -11.13 -1.39
C VAL A 86 -13.27 -10.13 -0.66
N GLU A 87 -14.59 -10.31 -0.70
CA GLU A 87 -15.55 -9.48 0.04
C GLU A 87 -15.27 -9.51 1.56
N ASN A 88 -14.87 -10.65 2.11
CA ASN A 88 -14.49 -10.76 3.52
C ASN A 88 -13.22 -9.94 3.85
N ALA A 89 -12.23 -9.90 2.96
CA ALA A 89 -11.05 -9.04 3.13
C ALA A 89 -11.42 -7.56 3.07
N ILE A 90 -12.28 -7.19 2.13
CA ILE A 90 -12.78 -5.82 1.96
C ILE A 90 -13.63 -5.39 3.16
N ALA A 91 -14.45 -6.29 3.70
CA ALA A 91 -15.23 -6.04 4.91
C ALA A 91 -14.34 -5.72 6.12
N ILE A 92 -13.19 -6.40 6.26
CA ILE A 92 -12.20 -6.09 7.30
C ILE A 92 -11.70 -4.65 7.15
N LEU A 93 -11.27 -4.24 5.95
CA LEU A 93 -10.76 -2.88 5.70
C LEU A 93 -11.84 -1.80 5.85
N ASN A 94 -13.04 -2.03 5.33
CA ASN A 94 -14.17 -1.11 5.49
C ASN A 94 -14.60 -0.97 6.97
N GLY A 95 -14.39 -2.03 7.76
CA GLY A 95 -14.63 -2.06 9.20
C GLY A 95 -13.59 -1.30 10.04
N VAL A 96 -12.44 -0.94 9.46
CA VAL A 96 -11.41 -0.14 10.16
C VAL A 96 -11.99 1.25 10.50
N PRO A 97 -11.84 1.74 11.75
CA PRO A 97 -12.23 3.10 12.11
C PRO A 97 -11.53 4.15 11.24
N ALA A 98 -12.10 5.35 11.15
CA ALA A 98 -11.36 6.48 10.59
C ALA A 98 -10.07 6.71 11.38
N ALA A 99 -9.00 7.16 10.73
CA ALA A 99 -7.69 7.36 11.32
C ALA A 99 -7.75 8.30 12.56
N SER A 100 -8.57 9.35 12.47
CA SER A 100 -8.83 10.30 13.56
C SER A 100 -9.61 9.71 14.75
N ALA A 101 -10.29 8.58 14.54
CA ALA A 101 -11.09 7.89 15.56
C ALA A 101 -10.34 6.76 16.27
N MET A 102 -9.16 6.36 15.77
CA MET A 102 -8.31 5.36 16.41
C MET A 102 -7.72 5.91 17.71
N SER A 103 -7.62 5.07 18.75
CA SER A 103 -7.08 5.47 20.04
C SER A 103 -5.59 5.79 19.94
N ALA A 104 -5.07 6.63 20.83
CA ALA A 104 -3.65 6.99 20.83
C ALA A 104 -2.72 5.75 20.96
N THR A 105 -3.15 4.73 21.70
CA THR A 105 -2.36 3.52 21.99
C THR A 105 -2.62 2.35 21.03
N LEU A 106 -3.66 2.44 20.18
CA LEU A 106 -4.07 1.39 19.24
C LEU A 106 -4.41 0.04 19.92
N GLU A 107 -4.80 0.06 21.19
CA GLU A 107 -5.08 -1.16 21.97
C GLU A 107 -6.35 -1.91 21.51
N GLU A 108 -7.23 -1.23 20.76
CA GLU A 108 -8.36 -1.85 20.09
C GLU A 108 -7.94 -2.85 18.99
N PHE A 109 -6.68 -2.82 18.54
CA PHE A 109 -6.10 -3.78 17.60
C PHE A 109 -5.22 -4.82 18.31
N PRO A 110 -5.33 -6.11 17.93
CA PRO A 110 -4.53 -7.18 18.49
C PRO A 110 -3.07 -7.11 17.99
N LEU A 111 -2.14 -7.69 18.75
CA LEU A 111 -0.73 -7.84 18.34
C LEU A 111 -0.53 -8.97 17.31
N GLY A 112 -1.50 -9.86 17.15
CA GLY A 112 -1.44 -10.94 16.18
C GLY A 112 -2.84 -11.39 15.85
N SER A 113 -3.11 -11.60 14.57
CA SER A 113 -4.41 -12.00 14.05
C SER A 113 -4.36 -13.31 13.24
N LYS A 114 -3.16 -13.88 13.09
CA LYS A 114 -2.90 -15.12 12.36
C LYS A 114 -3.43 -16.33 13.12
N ARG A 115 -4.03 -17.28 12.39
CA ARG A 115 -4.54 -18.56 12.87
C ARG A 115 -4.24 -19.65 11.84
N VAL A 116 -4.40 -20.91 12.25
CA VAL A 116 -4.12 -22.09 11.42
C VAL A 116 -5.36 -22.95 11.29
N ASN A 117 -5.64 -23.42 10.08
CA ASN A 117 -6.59 -24.48 9.78
C ASN A 117 -5.82 -25.71 9.31
N PHE A 118 -5.73 -26.73 10.17
CA PHE A 118 -4.92 -27.92 9.90
C PHE A 118 -5.40 -28.76 8.71
N GLN A 119 -6.72 -28.73 8.40
CA GLN A 119 -7.23 -29.41 7.20
C GLN A 119 -6.75 -28.69 5.94
N ALA A 120 -6.78 -27.36 5.93
CA ALA A 120 -6.23 -26.56 4.84
C ALA A 120 -4.70 -26.73 4.70
N THR A 121 -3.97 -26.85 5.81
CA THR A 121 -2.53 -27.17 5.79
C THR A 121 -2.26 -28.52 5.13
N ALA A 122 -3.04 -29.55 5.48
CA ALA A 122 -2.90 -30.87 4.85
C ALA A 122 -3.19 -30.83 3.34
N LEU A 123 -3.98 -29.87 2.88
CA LEU A 123 -4.33 -29.65 1.47
C LEU A 123 -3.39 -28.68 0.74
N GLN A 124 -2.34 -28.17 1.39
CA GLN A 124 -1.45 -27.13 0.85
C GLN A 124 -2.23 -25.89 0.34
N ALA A 125 -3.28 -25.49 1.06
CA ALA A 125 -4.19 -24.42 0.63
C ALA A 125 -3.78 -23.04 1.17
N MET A 126 -3.61 -22.06 0.29
CA MET A 126 -3.36 -20.65 0.63
C MET A 126 -4.68 -19.89 0.79
N ASP A 127 -4.85 -19.12 1.88
CA ASP A 127 -6.09 -18.38 2.13
C ASP A 127 -6.21 -17.13 1.26
N MET A 128 -7.13 -17.16 0.29
CA MET A 128 -7.30 -16.06 -0.66
C MET A 128 -7.75 -14.75 0.02
N LYS A 129 -8.56 -14.82 1.08
CA LYS A 129 -8.96 -13.64 1.86
C LYS A 129 -7.74 -12.95 2.48
N SER A 130 -6.85 -13.71 3.10
CA SER A 130 -5.65 -13.17 3.75
C SER A 130 -4.65 -12.57 2.77
N TYR A 131 -4.43 -13.22 1.62
CA TYR A 131 -3.62 -12.66 0.54
C TYR A 131 -4.19 -11.36 -0.01
N THR A 132 -5.51 -11.34 -0.26
CA THR A 132 -6.22 -10.12 -0.69
C THR A 132 -6.02 -8.98 0.31
N LEU A 133 -6.22 -9.26 1.60
CA LEU A 133 -6.10 -8.27 2.65
C LEU A 133 -4.68 -7.68 2.72
N SER A 134 -3.65 -8.53 2.63
CA SER A 134 -2.25 -8.11 2.61
C SER A 134 -1.92 -7.25 1.39
N ALA A 135 -2.29 -7.71 0.19
CA ALA A 135 -2.04 -6.97 -1.05
C ALA A 135 -2.71 -5.60 -1.06
N LEU A 136 -3.92 -5.49 -0.49
CA LEU A 136 -4.62 -4.22 -0.32
C LEU A 136 -3.88 -3.27 0.62
N LEU A 137 -3.32 -3.74 1.74
CA LEU A 137 -2.50 -2.90 2.63
C LEU A 137 -1.27 -2.32 1.90
N VAL A 138 -0.64 -3.14 1.05
CA VAL A 138 0.46 -2.69 0.21
C VAL A 138 0.02 -1.60 -0.76
N GLN A 139 -1.15 -1.77 -1.39
CA GLN A 139 -1.78 -0.76 -2.26
C GLN A 139 -2.36 0.44 -1.48
N MET A 140 -2.32 0.42 -0.16
CA MET A 140 -2.65 1.54 0.71
C MET A 140 -1.40 2.24 1.28
N GLY A 141 -0.20 1.80 0.89
CA GLY A 141 1.08 2.41 1.27
C GLY A 141 1.81 1.72 2.44
N VAL A 142 1.43 0.49 2.81
CA VAL A 142 2.03 -0.25 3.94
C VAL A 142 2.88 -1.40 3.43
N ALA A 143 4.17 -1.42 3.75
CA ALA A 143 5.07 -2.49 3.35
C ALA A 143 5.19 -3.57 4.42
N ALA A 144 5.66 -4.75 4.03
CA ALA A 144 6.00 -5.86 4.91
C ALA A 144 7.21 -5.49 5.81
N PRO A 145 7.03 -5.27 7.13
CA PRO A 145 8.14 -4.89 8.00
C PRO A 145 9.09 -6.06 8.30
N THR A 146 8.72 -7.31 8.00
CA THR A 146 9.66 -8.46 8.08
C THR A 146 10.50 -8.64 6.82
N ARG A 147 10.27 -7.82 5.80
CA ARG A 147 11.04 -7.73 4.56
C ARG A 147 11.87 -6.45 4.47
N TYR A 148 11.32 -5.36 5.01
CA TYR A 148 11.89 -4.03 4.89
C TYR A 148 12.07 -3.33 6.23
N GLY A 149 12.01 -4.05 7.35
CA GLY A 149 12.26 -3.45 8.66
C GLY A 149 13.72 -3.01 8.79
N TRP A 150 14.65 -3.86 8.33
CA TRP A 150 16.06 -3.57 8.23
C TRP A 150 16.50 -3.74 6.78
N THR A 151 17.11 -2.72 6.20
CA THR A 151 17.50 -2.76 4.80
C THR A 151 18.92 -2.24 4.59
N LEU A 152 19.53 -2.62 3.47
CA LEU A 152 20.82 -2.08 3.08
C LEU A 152 20.63 -0.76 2.34
N MET A 153 21.50 0.20 2.63
CA MET A 153 21.62 1.46 1.88
C MET A 153 22.84 1.45 0.97
N ASN A 154 23.86 0.66 1.31
CA ASN A 154 25.07 0.54 0.51
C ASN A 154 25.82 -0.76 0.82
N ALA A 155 26.48 -1.30 -0.19
CA ALA A 155 27.44 -2.40 -0.11
C ALA A 155 28.71 -2.01 -0.90
N THR A 156 29.81 -1.77 -0.20
CA THR A 156 31.09 -1.36 -0.83
C THR A 156 32.15 -2.44 -0.64
N ALA A 157 32.76 -2.90 -1.72
CA ALA A 157 33.90 -3.81 -1.68
C ALA A 157 35.14 -3.10 -1.10
N ILE A 158 35.82 -3.72 -0.13
CA ILE A 158 37.10 -3.24 0.37
C ILE A 158 38.20 -3.62 -0.65
N PRO A 159 38.93 -2.65 -1.23
CA PRO A 159 39.94 -2.94 -2.23
C PRO A 159 41.06 -3.85 -1.69
N ASN A 160 41.59 -4.73 -2.55
CA ASN A 160 42.75 -5.58 -2.28
C ASN A 160 42.56 -6.58 -1.12
N THR A 161 41.38 -7.21 -1.01
CA THR A 161 41.11 -8.28 -0.04
C THR A 161 40.85 -9.62 -0.75
N ASP A 162 41.34 -10.71 -0.18
CA ASP A 162 41.11 -12.09 -0.66
C ASP A 162 40.92 -13.04 0.55
N PRO A 163 39.72 -13.63 0.75
CA PRO A 163 38.50 -13.43 -0.04
C PRO A 163 38.02 -11.96 0.02
N GLN A 164 37.25 -11.54 -0.98
CA GLN A 164 36.71 -10.18 -1.05
C GLN A 164 35.87 -9.86 0.20
N ILE A 165 36.23 -8.78 0.91
CA ILE A 165 35.51 -8.27 2.08
C ILE A 165 34.64 -7.07 1.66
N TRP A 166 33.48 -6.92 2.30
CA TRP A 166 32.52 -5.85 2.04
C TRP A 166 32.22 -5.05 3.31
N THR A 167 31.96 -3.75 3.13
CA THR A 167 31.37 -2.89 4.16
C THR A 167 29.93 -2.59 3.80
N PHE A 168 29.03 -2.68 4.77
CA PHE A 168 27.60 -2.46 4.58
C PHE A 168 27.12 -1.26 5.39
N ILE A 169 26.15 -0.53 4.85
CA ILE A 169 25.37 0.45 5.60
C ILE A 169 23.96 -0.13 5.73
N THR A 170 23.58 -0.53 6.93
CA THR A 170 22.22 -1.00 7.23
C THR A 170 21.41 0.14 7.85
N VAL A 171 20.15 0.27 7.45
CA VAL A 171 19.21 1.26 7.94
C VAL A 171 17.92 0.60 8.40
N LEU A 172 17.36 1.11 9.50
CA LEU A 172 16.06 0.70 10.02
C LEU A 172 14.96 1.54 9.35
N ARG A 173 13.99 0.88 8.73
CA ARG A 173 12.87 1.49 7.98
C ARG A 173 11.50 1.22 8.57
N ASN A 174 11.51 0.74 9.80
CA ASN A 174 10.34 0.49 10.60
C ASN A 174 10.16 1.60 11.65
N PHE A 175 8.94 2.08 11.86
CA PHE A 175 8.66 3.26 12.70
C PHE A 175 7.57 3.00 13.73
N ASP A 176 7.79 3.43 14.97
CA ASP A 176 6.79 3.39 16.03
C ASP A 176 5.54 4.20 15.63
N PRO A 177 4.32 3.61 15.58
CA PRO A 177 3.10 4.29 15.15
C PRO A 177 2.58 5.37 16.08
N VAL A 178 3.11 5.48 17.30
CA VAL A 178 2.76 6.48 18.30
C VAL A 178 3.80 7.58 18.35
N GLN A 179 5.08 7.21 18.42
CA GLN A 179 6.18 8.16 18.59
C GLN A 179 6.77 8.66 17.27
N LEU A 180 6.55 7.94 16.17
CA LEU A 180 7.08 8.25 14.84
C LEU A 180 8.62 8.34 14.85
N VAL A 181 9.25 7.38 15.53
CA VAL A 181 10.71 7.20 15.56
C VAL A 181 11.07 5.80 15.09
N PRO A 182 12.29 5.57 14.55
CA PRO A 182 12.71 4.24 14.13
C PRO A 182 12.59 3.21 15.27
N SER A 183 12.03 2.04 14.97
CA SER A 183 11.74 0.98 15.95
C SER A 183 12.10 -0.41 15.42
N PRO A 184 12.92 -1.21 16.15
CA PRO A 184 13.25 -2.57 15.76
C PRO A 184 12.15 -3.58 16.16
N TYR A 185 10.98 -3.11 16.58
CA TYR A 185 9.89 -3.95 17.05
C TYR A 185 8.81 -4.11 16.00
N ILE A 186 8.25 -5.31 15.94
CA ILE A 186 7.05 -5.63 15.15
C ILE A 186 6.09 -6.34 16.09
N ASN A 187 4.94 -5.71 16.35
CA ASN A 187 3.87 -6.15 17.23
C ASN A 187 4.38 -6.65 18.60
N GLN A 188 5.27 -5.86 19.21
CA GLN A 188 5.97 -6.12 20.48
C GLN A 188 6.98 -7.26 20.46
N SER A 189 7.27 -7.86 19.30
CA SER A 189 8.42 -8.74 19.13
C SER A 189 9.63 -7.91 18.71
N LEU A 190 10.79 -8.17 19.30
CA LEU A 190 12.06 -7.56 18.88
C LEU A 190 12.60 -8.31 17.66
N TRP A 191 13.04 -7.56 16.65
CA TRP A 191 13.65 -8.09 15.42
C TRP A 191 15.06 -7.55 15.22
N SER A 192 15.89 -8.36 14.58
CA SER A 192 17.25 -8.04 14.17
C SER A 192 17.45 -8.51 12.74
N TYR A 193 18.64 -8.29 12.18
CA TYR A 193 19.00 -8.73 10.84
C TYR A 193 20.35 -9.46 10.82
N PHE A 194 20.56 -10.28 9.79
CA PHE A 194 21.89 -10.71 9.34
C PHE A 194 22.04 -10.36 7.85
N ILE A 195 23.28 -10.23 7.39
CA ILE A 195 23.54 -9.91 5.98
C ILE A 195 23.91 -11.18 5.23
N THR A 196 23.28 -11.40 4.08
CA THR A 196 23.56 -12.55 3.20
C THR A 196 23.77 -12.09 1.76
N THR A 197 24.35 -12.97 0.94
CA THR A 197 24.36 -12.83 -0.51
C THR A 197 23.08 -13.41 -1.10
N ILE A 198 22.60 -12.80 -2.17
CA ILE A 198 21.48 -13.28 -3.00
C ILE A 198 22.07 -13.78 -4.32
N ASP A 199 21.58 -14.92 -4.80
CA ASP A 199 21.90 -15.40 -6.14
C ASP A 199 21.00 -14.77 -7.21
N PRO A 200 21.53 -14.37 -8.38
CA PRO A 200 22.94 -14.47 -8.78
C PRO A 200 23.82 -13.45 -8.05
N ALA A 201 24.90 -13.93 -7.41
CA ALA A 201 25.88 -13.08 -6.76
C ALA A 201 26.47 -12.04 -7.75
N PRO A 202 26.86 -10.83 -7.29
CA PRO A 202 27.08 -10.41 -5.89
C PRO A 202 26.03 -9.41 -5.38
N TRP A 203 24.76 -9.80 -5.30
CA TRP A 203 23.74 -9.00 -4.60
C TRP A 203 23.70 -9.34 -3.11
N PHE A 204 23.23 -8.40 -2.28
CA PHE A 204 23.21 -8.53 -0.83
C PHE A 204 21.85 -8.18 -0.24
N ASP A 205 21.51 -8.82 0.86
CA ASP A 205 20.29 -8.55 1.61
C ASP A 205 20.56 -8.41 3.10
N ALA A 206 19.76 -7.60 3.79
CA ALA A 206 19.65 -7.62 5.25
C ALA A 206 18.39 -8.41 5.62
N VAL A 207 18.53 -9.71 5.88
CA VAL A 207 17.40 -10.58 6.19
C VAL A 207 17.01 -10.45 7.66
N GLU A 208 15.76 -10.08 7.90
CA GLU A 208 15.21 -9.93 9.24
C GLU A 208 14.89 -11.27 9.91
N PHE A 209 15.11 -11.32 11.22
CA PHE A 209 14.70 -12.44 12.05
C PHE A 209 14.22 -11.97 13.41
N PRO A 210 13.25 -12.67 14.02
CA PRO A 210 12.79 -12.37 15.37
C PRO A 210 13.84 -12.82 16.40
N VAL A 211 14.13 -11.97 17.38
CA VAL A 211 15.03 -12.32 18.49
C VAL A 211 14.42 -13.42 19.37
N ASP A 212 13.08 -13.41 19.53
CA ASP A 212 12.32 -14.52 20.08
C ASP A 212 11.39 -15.10 18.99
N PRO A 213 11.78 -16.20 18.33
CA PRO A 213 11.00 -16.79 17.24
C PRO A 213 9.62 -17.30 17.66
N LEU A 214 9.42 -17.70 18.91
CA LEU A 214 8.13 -18.22 19.39
C LEU A 214 7.08 -17.12 19.49
N VAL A 215 7.52 -15.89 19.76
CA VAL A 215 6.67 -14.71 19.83
C VAL A 215 6.56 -14.05 18.47
N GLY A 216 7.69 -13.81 17.79
CA GLY A 216 7.75 -13.04 16.54
C GLY A 216 6.94 -13.67 15.41
N LEU A 217 7.08 -14.97 15.17
CA LEU A 217 6.39 -15.65 14.07
C LEU A 217 4.87 -15.80 14.28
N ASN A 218 4.39 -15.60 15.52
CA ASN A 218 2.97 -15.60 15.87
C ASN A 218 2.34 -14.20 15.86
N ARG A 219 3.15 -13.15 15.70
CA ARG A 219 2.72 -11.74 15.74
C ARG A 219 3.05 -10.99 14.45
N LEU A 220 3.15 -11.73 13.35
CA LEU A 220 3.38 -11.13 12.04
C LEU A 220 2.22 -10.19 11.69
N PRO A 221 2.52 -8.96 11.23
CA PRO A 221 1.53 -8.08 10.66
C PRO A 221 0.91 -8.68 9.40
N VAL A 222 -0.26 -8.16 9.04
CA VAL A 222 -1.01 -8.63 7.88
C VAL A 222 -0.34 -8.18 6.58
N SER A 223 0.35 -7.04 6.59
CA SER A 223 1.15 -6.55 5.48
C SER A 223 2.30 -7.48 5.05
N ASP A 224 2.73 -8.43 5.89
CA ASP A 224 3.68 -9.49 5.49
C ASP A 224 3.02 -10.64 4.70
N GLY A 225 1.69 -10.78 4.76
CA GLY A 225 0.99 -11.97 4.26
C GLY A 225 1.20 -12.29 2.78
N SER A 226 1.35 -11.26 1.93
CA SER A 226 1.62 -11.42 0.50
C SER A 226 3.11 -11.36 0.15
N ASP A 227 4.01 -11.31 1.15
CA ASP A 227 5.44 -11.35 0.92
C ASP A 227 5.90 -12.79 0.61
N PHE A 228 6.70 -12.92 -0.44
CA PHE A 228 7.19 -14.21 -0.93
C PHE A 228 8.65 -14.47 -0.59
N VAL A 229 9.37 -13.45 -0.10
CA VAL A 229 10.81 -13.51 0.12
C VAL A 229 11.15 -13.83 1.58
N SER A 230 10.45 -13.20 2.53
CA SER A 230 10.69 -13.38 3.95
C SER A 230 9.72 -14.42 4.54
N VAL A 231 8.89 -14.02 5.51
CA VAL A 231 8.14 -14.99 6.34
C VAL A 231 6.80 -15.38 5.73
N GLY A 232 6.13 -14.44 5.03
CA GLY A 232 4.90 -14.67 4.27
C GLY A 232 3.76 -15.34 5.06
N LEU A 233 2.69 -15.68 4.35
CA LEU A 233 1.64 -16.58 4.85
C LEU A 233 1.93 -18.01 4.37
N LEU A 234 1.85 -19.00 5.25
CA LEU A 234 2.05 -20.41 4.88
C LEU A 234 0.71 -21.13 4.58
N PRO A 235 0.74 -22.30 3.92
CA PRO A 235 -0.46 -23.10 3.68
C PRO A 235 -1.26 -23.43 4.95
N GLY A 236 -2.57 -23.15 4.90
CA GLY A 236 -3.51 -23.29 6.00
C GLY A 236 -3.48 -22.17 7.03
N GLU A 237 -2.55 -21.21 6.92
CA GLU A 237 -2.58 -20.00 7.74
C GLU A 237 -3.57 -18.96 7.18
N TYR A 238 -4.19 -18.18 8.07
CA TYR A 238 -5.09 -17.10 7.70
C TYR A 238 -5.13 -16.00 8.76
N TYR A 239 -5.39 -14.76 8.33
CA TYR A 239 -5.64 -13.62 9.20
C TYR A 239 -7.13 -13.45 9.51
N THR A 240 -7.41 -12.91 10.69
CA THR A 240 -8.76 -12.61 11.18
C THR A 240 -9.10 -11.13 11.22
N GLY A 241 -8.10 -10.26 11.02
CA GLY A 241 -8.22 -8.80 11.08
C GLY A 241 -6.83 -8.16 11.04
N LEU A 242 -6.76 -6.83 11.09
CA LEU A 242 -5.49 -6.10 11.14
C LEU A 242 -4.75 -6.28 12.47
N THR A 243 -3.42 -6.23 12.43
CA THR A 243 -2.63 -6.10 13.66
C THR A 243 -2.47 -4.62 14.05
N ARG A 244 -1.93 -4.39 15.24
CA ARG A 244 -1.69 -3.05 15.77
C ARG A 244 -0.76 -2.22 14.90
N ASP A 245 0.28 -2.84 14.34
CA ASP A 245 1.22 -2.15 13.46
C ASP A 245 0.60 -1.81 12.10
N ASP A 246 -0.19 -2.72 11.51
CA ASP A 246 -0.93 -2.43 10.27
C ASP A 246 -1.88 -1.23 10.48
N ALA A 247 -2.63 -1.22 11.58
CA ALA A 247 -3.52 -0.11 11.93
C ALA A 247 -2.76 1.18 12.23
N GLY A 248 -1.60 1.08 12.86
CA GLY A 248 -0.71 2.21 13.10
C GLY A 248 -0.18 2.86 11.82
N ALA A 249 0.18 2.04 10.83
CA ALA A 249 0.57 2.51 9.50
C ALA A 249 -0.58 3.27 8.83
N LEU A 250 -1.77 2.66 8.79
CA LEU A 250 -2.96 3.30 8.20
C LEU A 250 -3.33 4.59 8.94
N ARG A 251 -3.24 4.60 10.28
CA ARG A 251 -3.44 5.81 11.07
C ARG A 251 -2.47 6.89 10.63
N TYR A 252 -1.17 6.61 10.58
CA TYR A 252 -0.17 7.58 10.16
C TYR A 252 -0.43 8.13 8.75
N ILE A 253 -0.62 7.26 7.77
CA ILE A 253 -0.79 7.62 6.36
C ILE A 253 -2.04 8.49 6.15
N TYR A 254 -3.17 8.08 6.73
CA TYR A 254 -4.48 8.66 6.45
C TYR A 254 -4.96 9.69 7.48
N HIS A 255 -4.21 9.95 8.57
CA HIS A 255 -4.63 10.93 9.57
C HIS A 255 -4.81 12.33 8.95
N PRO A 256 -5.86 13.09 9.31
CA PRO A 256 -6.06 14.47 8.81
C PRO A 256 -4.94 15.45 9.17
N ASN A 257 -4.13 15.13 10.18
CA ASN A 257 -2.95 15.94 10.54
C ASN A 257 -1.71 15.60 9.71
N ASN A 258 -1.74 14.51 8.93
CA ASN A 258 -0.65 14.18 8.03
C ASN A 258 -0.80 14.95 6.71
N LEU A 259 -0.05 16.05 6.59
CA LEU A 259 -0.15 17.02 5.49
C LEU A 259 0.96 16.79 4.47
N ASN A 260 0.58 16.50 3.22
CA ASN A 260 1.52 16.28 2.10
C ASN A 260 1.27 17.24 0.95
N ALA A 261 2.34 17.62 0.24
CA ALA A 261 2.21 18.27 -1.06
C ALA A 261 1.79 17.21 -2.08
N GLU A 262 0.59 17.33 -2.63
CA GLU A 262 -0.01 16.30 -3.47
C GLU A 262 -0.70 16.90 -4.68
N THR A 263 -0.86 16.08 -5.71
CA THR A 263 -1.73 16.34 -6.85
C THR A 263 -3.02 15.53 -6.73
N LEU A 264 -4.12 16.03 -7.31
CA LEU A 264 -5.33 15.22 -7.44
C LEU A 264 -5.06 14.01 -8.35
N PRO A 265 -5.82 12.91 -8.19
CA PRO A 265 -5.76 11.80 -9.13
C PRO A 265 -5.90 12.29 -10.59
N PRO A 266 -5.19 11.67 -11.55
CA PRO A 266 -5.37 11.97 -12.96
C PRO A 266 -6.84 11.83 -13.39
N GLY A 267 -7.34 12.79 -14.18
CA GLY A 267 -8.72 12.77 -14.71
C GLY A 267 -9.78 13.41 -13.80
N VAL A 268 -9.40 13.96 -12.65
CA VAL A 268 -10.34 14.68 -11.78
C VAL A 268 -10.79 16.00 -12.41
N THR A 269 -12.09 16.26 -12.35
CA THR A 269 -12.72 17.50 -12.81
C THR A 269 -13.53 18.15 -11.68
N ASN A 270 -13.95 19.40 -11.87
CA ASN A 270 -14.92 20.02 -10.96
C ASN A 270 -16.23 19.23 -10.97
N ALA A 271 -16.80 18.96 -9.80
CA ALA A 271 -18.08 18.30 -9.71
C ALA A 271 -19.20 19.21 -10.24
N THR A 272 -19.93 18.73 -11.25
CA THR A 272 -21.05 19.50 -11.83
C THR A 272 -22.14 19.73 -10.78
N GLY A 273 -22.32 20.99 -10.33
CA GLY A 273 -23.33 21.40 -9.34
C GLY A 273 -22.83 21.60 -7.90
N GLY A 274 -21.52 21.46 -7.64
CA GLY A 274 -20.92 21.78 -6.35
C GLY A 274 -20.64 23.28 -6.21
N VAL A 275 -21.09 23.89 -5.11
CA VAL A 275 -20.72 25.28 -4.78
C VAL A 275 -19.22 25.33 -4.52
N SER A 276 -18.46 25.96 -5.42
CA SER A 276 -17.09 26.36 -5.14
C SER A 276 -17.14 27.42 -4.04
N GLY A 277 -16.88 27.02 -2.79
CA GLY A 277 -16.86 27.92 -1.64
C GLY A 277 -15.72 28.93 -1.78
N GLY A 278 -16.03 30.10 -2.33
CA GLY A 278 -15.15 31.25 -2.27
C GLY A 278 -14.86 31.62 -0.82
N ILE A 279 -13.63 32.06 -0.56
CA ILE A 279 -13.13 32.50 0.74
C ILE A 279 -14.15 33.47 1.36
N GLY A 280 -14.80 33.03 2.45
CA GLY A 280 -15.73 33.84 3.22
C GLY A 280 -15.03 34.97 3.93
N GLY A 281 -14.83 36.09 3.24
CA GLY A 281 -14.57 37.37 3.88
C GLY A 281 -15.83 37.84 4.57
N GLY A 282 -15.88 37.73 5.90
CA GLY A 282 -16.94 38.31 6.71
C GLY A 282 -17.07 39.82 6.43
N GLY A 283 -18.27 40.24 6.06
CA GLY A 283 -18.60 41.65 5.82
C GLY A 283 -20.11 41.84 5.85
N GLY A 284 -20.56 42.58 6.86
CA GLY A 284 -21.97 42.83 7.22
C GLY A 284 -22.87 43.28 6.08
N GLY A 285 -24.16 43.00 6.26
CA GLY A 285 -25.21 43.38 5.33
C GLY A 285 -25.47 44.88 5.23
N GLY A 286 -26.36 45.20 4.28
CA GLY A 286 -27.14 46.43 4.31
C GLY A 286 -26.65 47.54 3.39
N PHE A 287 -27.58 47.96 2.53
CA PHE A 287 -27.67 49.25 1.85
C PHE A 287 -26.84 49.41 0.57
N GLY A 288 -27.52 49.20 -0.55
CA GLY A 288 -27.11 49.75 -1.84
C GLY A 288 -26.97 51.27 -1.74
N SER A 289 -25.80 51.77 -2.15
CA SER A 289 -25.58 53.20 -2.34
C SER A 289 -26.11 53.61 -3.73
N PRO A 290 -26.99 54.62 -3.82
CA PRO A 290 -27.67 54.99 -5.04
C PRO A 290 -26.94 56.10 -5.81
N TRP A 291 -25.64 55.98 -6.10
CA TRP A 291 -24.95 56.92 -7.01
C TRP A 291 -23.75 56.27 -7.71
N GLY A 292 -23.92 55.95 -9.00
CA GLY A 292 -22.83 55.67 -9.94
C GLY A 292 -23.12 56.39 -11.26
N PRO A 293 -22.15 57.09 -11.88
CA PRO A 293 -22.36 57.78 -13.15
C PRO A 293 -22.53 56.79 -14.32
N PRO A 294 -23.18 57.21 -15.42
CA PRO A 294 -23.62 56.31 -16.47
C PRO A 294 -22.46 55.78 -17.33
N THR A 295 -22.70 54.60 -17.88
CA THR A 295 -21.91 53.88 -18.88
C THR A 295 -21.37 54.77 -20.01
N GLY A 296 -20.07 54.66 -20.28
CA GLY A 296 -19.42 55.19 -21.48
C GLY A 296 -18.62 54.08 -22.18
N SER A 297 -18.92 53.86 -23.46
CA SER A 297 -18.21 52.94 -24.34
C SER A 297 -16.91 53.53 -24.88
N GLY A 298 -15.90 52.69 -25.11
CA GLY A 298 -14.87 52.88 -26.14
C GLY A 298 -13.69 53.80 -25.78
N GLY A 299 -12.49 53.22 -25.71
CA GLY A 299 -11.24 53.96 -25.68
C GLY A 299 -10.06 53.05 -25.37
N GLY A 300 -9.30 52.68 -26.42
CA GLY A 300 -8.07 51.91 -26.27
C GLY A 300 -6.99 52.71 -25.55
N PHE A 301 -6.21 52.01 -24.72
CA PHE A 301 -4.92 52.48 -24.25
C PHE A 301 -3.86 51.44 -24.63
N ASN A 302 -3.03 51.82 -25.59
CA ASN A 302 -1.73 51.19 -25.84
C ASN A 302 -0.86 51.37 -24.58
N ASN A 303 -0.32 50.28 -24.04
CA ASN A 303 0.78 50.32 -23.07
C ASN A 303 2.02 49.64 -23.69
N PRO A 304 3.23 50.25 -23.67
CA PRO A 304 4.36 49.91 -24.52
C PRO A 304 5.32 48.87 -23.91
N TRP A 305 4.81 47.92 -23.13
CA TRP A 305 5.64 46.88 -22.50
C TRP A 305 5.29 45.50 -23.07
N SER A 306 5.70 45.25 -24.31
CA SER A 306 5.84 43.89 -24.81
C SER A 306 7.08 43.25 -24.17
N PHE A 307 6.89 42.29 -23.27
CA PHE A 307 7.97 41.40 -22.84
C PHE A 307 7.81 40.03 -23.50
N PRO A 308 8.89 39.46 -24.07
CA PRO A 308 8.84 38.27 -24.91
C PRO A 308 9.07 37.01 -24.07
N PHE A 309 8.05 36.50 -23.39
CA PHE A 309 8.06 35.11 -22.90
C PHE A 309 6.66 34.52 -23.02
N ALA A 310 6.36 33.95 -24.17
CA ALA A 310 5.30 32.94 -24.30
C ALA A 310 5.85 31.61 -23.75
N ASN A 311 5.03 30.93 -22.93
CA ASN A 311 5.24 29.61 -22.30
C ASN A 311 5.80 29.57 -20.87
N LEU A 312 5.10 30.17 -19.91
CA LEU A 312 5.06 29.68 -18.53
C LEU A 312 3.64 29.81 -17.97
N THR A 313 2.90 28.70 -17.91
CA THR A 313 1.64 28.59 -17.17
C THR A 313 1.92 28.43 -15.68
N ASN A 314 1.27 29.28 -14.87
CA ASN A 314 1.20 29.32 -13.40
C ASN A 314 2.38 29.96 -12.66
N PHE A 315 2.45 31.30 -12.71
CA PHE A 315 3.02 32.10 -11.63
C PHE A 315 1.89 32.87 -10.92
N PHE A 316 1.70 32.56 -9.63
CA PHE A 316 0.73 33.22 -8.77
C PHE A 316 1.08 34.71 -8.60
N THR A 317 0.28 35.60 -9.17
CA THR A 317 0.27 37.02 -8.79
C THR A 317 -1.15 37.49 -8.53
N ASN A 318 -1.39 37.88 -7.28
CA ASN A 318 -2.35 38.88 -6.82
C ASN A 318 -3.60 39.11 -7.70
N ALA A 319 -4.54 38.15 -7.69
CA ALA A 319 -5.84 38.34 -8.32
C ALA A 319 -6.72 39.25 -7.43
N THR A 320 -6.70 40.56 -7.71
CA THR A 320 -7.84 41.41 -7.39
C THR A 320 -8.98 40.98 -8.32
N PHE A 321 -9.93 40.22 -7.77
CA PHE A 321 -11.09 39.69 -8.49
C PHE A 321 -11.89 40.83 -9.13
N THR A 322 -11.64 41.08 -10.41
CA THR A 322 -12.43 42.02 -11.21
C THR A 322 -13.13 41.18 -12.27
N ASN A 323 -14.46 41.08 -12.14
CA ASN A 323 -15.41 40.33 -12.99
C ASN A 323 -15.35 38.79 -12.95
N ILE A 324 -16.02 38.20 -11.94
CA ILE A 324 -16.63 36.88 -12.10
C ILE A 324 -17.91 37.08 -12.92
N VAL A 325 -17.87 36.74 -14.21
CA VAL A 325 -19.09 36.55 -15.00
C VAL A 325 -19.72 35.24 -14.54
N GLY A 326 -20.96 35.28 -14.07
CA GLY A 326 -21.70 34.10 -13.64
C GLY A 326 -21.72 33.04 -14.74
N GLY A 327 -21.09 31.89 -14.49
CA GLY A 327 -21.06 30.74 -15.41
C GLY A 327 -19.69 30.12 -15.67
N ALA A 328 -18.58 30.73 -15.27
CA ALA A 328 -17.25 30.12 -15.39
C ALA A 328 -16.91 29.31 -14.12
N ALA A 329 -16.76 27.99 -14.26
CA ALA A 329 -16.19 27.16 -13.20
C ALA A 329 -14.76 27.62 -12.90
N LEU A 330 -14.44 27.87 -11.62
CA LEU A 330 -13.06 28.19 -11.22
C LEU A 330 -12.14 27.01 -11.61
N PRO A 331 -10.89 27.27 -12.05
CA PRO A 331 -9.96 26.20 -12.34
C PRO A 331 -9.70 25.38 -11.07
N ILE A 332 -9.70 24.06 -11.22
CA ILE A 332 -9.45 23.12 -10.13
C ILE A 332 -8.03 23.30 -9.59
N VAL A 333 -7.86 23.28 -8.27
CA VAL A 333 -6.53 23.30 -7.65
C VAL A 333 -5.97 21.89 -7.67
N ASN A 334 -5.19 21.57 -8.71
CA ASN A 334 -4.61 20.24 -8.86
C ASN A 334 -3.52 19.96 -7.81
N ALA A 335 -2.48 20.80 -7.75
CA ALA A 335 -1.39 20.66 -6.78
C ALA A 335 -1.62 21.54 -5.55
N GLY A 336 -1.44 20.98 -4.35
CA GLY A 336 -1.60 21.70 -3.10
C GLY A 336 -1.24 20.84 -1.88
N VAL A 337 -1.14 21.48 -0.72
CA VAL A 337 -0.96 20.76 0.55
C VAL A 337 -2.29 20.14 0.95
N ARG A 338 -2.33 18.84 1.20
CA ARG A 338 -3.53 18.05 1.49
C ARG A 338 -3.36 17.22 2.76
N ALA A 339 -4.43 17.18 3.53
CA ALA A 339 -4.55 16.29 4.67
C ALA A 339 -4.80 14.85 4.22
N GLY A 340 -4.46 13.89 5.09
CA GLY A 340 -4.95 12.52 4.94
C GLY A 340 -6.48 12.50 4.89
N ILE A 341 -7.02 11.61 4.05
CA ILE A 341 -8.46 11.52 3.78
C ILE A 341 -9.29 10.90 4.91
N ASP A 342 -8.66 10.61 6.05
CA ASP A 342 -9.21 10.01 7.28
C ASP A 342 -9.72 8.57 7.14
N LYS A 343 -10.40 8.25 6.04
CA LYS A 343 -10.92 6.91 5.76
C LYS A 343 -10.98 6.63 4.27
N VAL A 344 -10.44 5.47 3.88
CA VAL A 344 -10.67 4.82 2.59
C VAL A 344 -11.86 3.88 2.73
N THR A 345 -12.78 3.92 1.78
CA THR A 345 -13.90 2.98 1.68
C THR A 345 -13.89 2.28 0.33
N PHE A 346 -13.90 0.97 0.33
CA PHE A 346 -13.98 0.14 -0.87
C PHE A 346 -15.43 -0.14 -1.22
N VAL A 347 -15.83 0.11 -2.47
CA VAL A 347 -17.21 -0.08 -2.94
C VAL A 347 -17.23 -0.90 -4.22
N ARG A 348 -18.03 -1.96 -4.24
CA ARG A 348 -18.18 -2.83 -5.41
C ARG A 348 -18.87 -2.09 -6.56
N ALA A 349 -18.33 -2.24 -7.77
CA ALA A 349 -18.74 -1.53 -8.97
C ALA A 349 -18.87 -2.40 -10.23
N ASP A 350 -18.83 -3.72 -10.11
CA ASP A 350 -19.13 -4.64 -11.21
C ASP A 350 -20.61 -5.07 -11.24
N THR A 351 -21.04 -5.55 -12.40
CA THR A 351 -22.41 -6.07 -12.64
C THR A 351 -22.60 -7.54 -12.22
N GLY A 352 -21.56 -8.20 -11.69
CA GLY A 352 -21.55 -9.63 -11.39
C GLY A 352 -21.32 -10.55 -12.61
N ALA A 353 -21.21 -10.00 -13.83
CA ALA A 353 -21.02 -10.77 -15.06
C ALA A 353 -19.69 -10.46 -15.78
N GLY A 354 -18.72 -9.88 -15.08
CA GLY A 354 -17.45 -9.42 -15.68
C GLY A 354 -17.60 -8.16 -16.55
N PHE A 355 -18.73 -7.45 -16.44
CA PHE A 355 -18.94 -6.14 -17.07
C PHE A 355 -18.91 -5.02 -16.03
N PHE A 356 -18.30 -3.90 -16.41
CA PHE A 356 -18.16 -2.72 -15.56
C PHE A 356 -19.07 -1.59 -16.07
N ALA A 357 -19.78 -0.96 -15.14
CA ALA A 357 -20.43 0.31 -15.40
C ALA A 357 -19.45 1.46 -15.11
N GLY A 358 -19.59 2.57 -15.82
CA GLY A 358 -18.85 3.77 -15.47
C GLY A 358 -19.21 4.23 -14.06
N VAL A 359 -18.21 4.49 -13.22
CA VAL A 359 -18.38 4.97 -11.84
C VAL A 359 -17.94 6.42 -11.78
N THR A 360 -18.83 7.30 -11.36
CA THR A 360 -18.46 8.68 -11.01
C THR A 360 -18.35 8.81 -9.51
N ASN A 361 -17.12 8.93 -9.02
CA ASN A 361 -16.86 9.25 -7.62
C ASN A 361 -16.88 10.77 -7.44
N ARG A 362 -17.61 11.27 -6.45
CA ARG A 362 -17.69 12.68 -6.07
C ARG A 362 -17.27 12.84 -4.62
N TRP A 363 -16.35 13.79 -4.36
CA TRP A 363 -15.93 14.10 -2.99
C TRP A 363 -15.57 15.58 -2.82
N VAL A 364 -15.47 15.98 -1.55
CA VAL A 364 -14.93 17.29 -1.18
C VAL A 364 -13.44 17.14 -0.94
N ASP A 365 -12.63 17.74 -1.81
CA ASP A 365 -11.19 17.86 -1.62
C ASP A 365 -10.91 19.03 -0.69
N VAL A 366 -10.09 18.77 0.34
CA VAL A 366 -9.65 19.77 1.32
C VAL A 366 -8.18 20.03 1.08
N TYR A 367 -7.84 21.27 0.72
CA TYR A 367 -6.47 21.69 0.45
C TYR A 367 -6.15 22.97 1.21
N PHE A 368 -4.87 23.17 1.50
CA PHE A 368 -4.38 24.35 2.18
C PHE A 368 -3.74 25.31 1.19
N THR A 369 -4.12 26.59 1.30
CA THR A 369 -3.56 27.68 0.52
C THR A 369 -2.79 28.63 1.43
N ASN A 370 -1.81 29.33 0.87
CA ASN A 370 -1.17 30.45 1.53
C ASN A 370 -2.01 31.71 1.35
N PHE A 371 -2.51 32.26 2.46
CA PHE A 371 -3.06 33.62 2.48
C PHE A 371 -2.20 34.47 3.41
N GLY A 372 -1.27 35.23 2.81
CA GLY A 372 -0.24 35.94 3.57
C GLY A 372 0.74 34.97 4.23
N THR A 373 0.87 35.02 5.56
CA THR A 373 1.77 34.16 6.37
C THR A 373 1.06 32.98 7.04
N GLN A 374 -0.22 32.73 6.73
CA GLN A 374 -1.01 31.68 7.37
C GLN A 374 -1.51 30.66 6.34
N LEU A 375 -1.48 29.37 6.72
CA LEU A 375 -2.16 28.30 6.01
C LEU A 375 -3.67 28.43 6.23
N VAL A 376 -4.41 28.59 5.15
CA VAL A 376 -5.88 28.68 5.16
C VAL A 376 -6.44 27.46 4.46
N MET A 377 -7.31 26.74 5.17
CA MET A 377 -8.05 25.61 4.63
C MET A 377 -9.07 26.09 3.59
N ALA A 378 -9.05 25.48 2.42
CA ALA A 378 -10.00 25.68 1.34
C ALA A 378 -10.60 24.33 0.92
N GLN A 379 -11.75 24.37 0.26
CA GLN A 379 -12.48 23.19 -0.19
C GLN A 379 -12.92 23.34 -1.63
N GLN A 380 -12.84 22.25 -2.39
CA GLN A 380 -13.37 22.17 -3.74
C GLN A 380 -14.14 20.85 -3.92
N ALA A 381 -15.27 20.92 -4.61
CA ALA A 381 -16.05 19.74 -4.96
C ALA A 381 -15.53 19.16 -6.27
N VAL A 382 -15.07 17.92 -6.24
CA VAL A 382 -14.39 17.27 -7.36
C VAL A 382 -15.05 15.95 -7.72
N GLU A 383 -14.92 15.55 -8.97
CA GLU A 383 -15.42 14.28 -9.46
C GLU A 383 -14.41 13.57 -10.35
N LEU A 384 -14.39 12.24 -10.28
CA LEU A 384 -13.61 11.36 -11.15
C LEU A 384 -14.55 10.32 -11.74
N THR A 385 -14.64 10.29 -13.06
CA THR A 385 -15.39 9.24 -13.76
C THR A 385 -14.42 8.22 -14.35
N THR A 386 -14.53 6.98 -13.91
CA THR A 386 -13.75 5.86 -14.45
C THR A 386 -14.65 4.93 -15.25
N THR A 387 -14.12 4.35 -16.33
CA THR A 387 -14.83 3.37 -17.18
C THR A 387 -14.63 1.93 -16.71
N ARG A 388 -13.70 1.73 -15.77
CA ARG A 388 -13.37 0.48 -15.08
C ARG A 388 -13.23 0.80 -13.58
N PRO A 389 -13.51 -0.15 -12.66
CA PRO A 389 -13.25 0.04 -11.24
C PRO A 389 -11.78 0.34 -10.96
N ASP A 390 -11.54 1.04 -9.86
CA ASP A 390 -10.19 1.43 -9.47
C ASP A 390 -9.28 0.24 -9.17
N LEU A 391 -9.89 -0.82 -8.64
CA LEU A 391 -9.26 -2.09 -8.34
C LEU A 391 -9.98 -3.21 -9.09
N LEU A 392 -9.22 -4.07 -9.75
CA LEU A 392 -9.78 -5.23 -10.45
C LEU A 392 -9.15 -6.52 -9.93
N PHE A 393 -10.01 -7.48 -9.59
CA PHE A 393 -9.61 -8.84 -9.26
C PHE A 393 -9.74 -9.72 -10.50
N GLY A 394 -8.64 -10.38 -10.85
CA GLY A 394 -8.51 -11.25 -12.02
C GLY A 394 -7.93 -12.61 -11.69
N ALA A 395 -7.95 -13.51 -12.65
CA ALA A 395 -7.26 -14.79 -12.60
C ALA A 395 -6.49 -15.04 -13.91
N ASP A 396 -5.23 -15.46 -13.81
CA ASP A 396 -4.42 -15.79 -14.98
C ASP A 396 -3.38 -16.85 -14.65
N THR A 397 -2.82 -17.53 -15.64
CA THR A 397 -1.67 -18.41 -15.44
C THR A 397 -0.42 -17.54 -15.35
N ILE A 398 -0.11 -17.10 -14.14
CA ILE A 398 1.02 -16.22 -13.86
C ILE A 398 2.27 -17.09 -13.70
N LEU A 399 3.29 -16.79 -14.50
CA LEU A 399 4.59 -17.45 -14.44
C LEU A 399 5.68 -16.41 -14.14
N ASP A 400 6.75 -16.84 -13.48
CA ASP A 400 7.96 -16.03 -13.33
C ASP A 400 8.83 -16.05 -14.61
N ALA A 401 10.05 -15.51 -14.52
CA ALA A 401 10.97 -15.43 -15.65
C ALA A 401 11.47 -16.81 -16.13
N ASP A 402 11.49 -17.80 -15.23
CA ASP A 402 11.92 -19.18 -15.51
C ASP A 402 10.76 -20.05 -15.97
N GLY A 403 9.53 -19.53 -15.91
CA GLY A 403 8.30 -20.21 -16.33
C GLY A 403 7.63 -20.98 -15.20
N ASP A 404 8.05 -20.79 -13.95
CA ASP A 404 7.45 -21.43 -12.78
C ASP A 404 6.18 -20.70 -12.36
N PRO A 405 5.11 -21.41 -11.93
CA PRO A 405 3.89 -20.79 -11.48
C PRO A 405 4.12 -19.86 -10.28
N PHE A 406 3.77 -18.59 -10.46
CA PHE A 406 3.76 -17.61 -9.39
C PHE A 406 2.35 -17.50 -8.82
N LEU A 407 2.21 -17.39 -7.50
CA LEU A 407 0.89 -17.49 -6.87
C LEU A 407 -0.01 -16.30 -7.19
N PHE A 408 0.56 -15.11 -7.21
CA PHE A 408 -0.20 -13.87 -7.16
C PHE A 408 0.60 -12.75 -7.83
N SER A 409 -0.06 -11.89 -8.60
CA SER A 409 0.56 -10.66 -9.11
C SER A 409 -0.34 -9.45 -8.85
N ARG A 410 0.30 -8.28 -8.81
CA ARG A 410 -0.40 -7.00 -8.72
C ARG A 410 0.27 -5.96 -9.59
N THR A 411 -0.44 -4.88 -9.89
CA THR A 411 0.19 -3.66 -10.42
C THR A 411 1.29 -3.19 -9.47
N ASP A 412 2.48 -2.94 -10.01
CA ASP A 412 3.64 -2.46 -9.27
C ASP A 412 3.51 -0.97 -8.88
N THR A 413 4.62 -0.39 -8.41
CA THR A 413 4.68 1.03 -8.01
C THR A 413 5.07 1.97 -9.16
N THR A 414 5.32 1.47 -10.38
CA THR A 414 5.76 2.27 -11.54
C THR A 414 4.75 3.36 -11.91
N GLY A 415 3.46 3.10 -11.70
CA GLY A 415 2.38 4.05 -11.96
C GLY A 415 2.12 5.06 -10.84
N TRP A 416 2.78 4.92 -9.68
CA TRP A 416 2.54 5.80 -8.53
C TRP A 416 3.15 7.16 -8.78
N ASN A 417 2.42 8.21 -8.39
CA ASN A 417 2.86 9.57 -8.67
C ASN A 417 3.71 10.10 -7.51
N ASN A 418 4.98 10.32 -7.77
CA ASN A 418 5.90 10.94 -6.82
C ASN A 418 5.70 12.46 -6.79
N ASN A 419 5.23 13.00 -5.67
CA ASN A 419 5.05 14.44 -5.47
C ASN A 419 6.22 15.09 -4.69
N GLY A 420 7.26 14.34 -4.33
CA GLY A 420 8.46 14.87 -3.66
C GLY A 420 9.08 16.09 -4.33
N PRO A 421 9.20 16.12 -5.67
CA PRO A 421 9.72 17.30 -6.38
C PRO A 421 8.89 18.57 -6.20
N ILE A 422 7.60 18.47 -5.85
CA ILE A 422 6.74 19.64 -5.59
C ILE A 422 7.23 20.39 -4.35
N HIS A 423 7.76 19.68 -3.36
CA HIS A 423 8.21 20.24 -2.09
C HIS A 423 9.75 20.33 -1.98
N ASN A 424 10.50 19.64 -2.85
CA ASN A 424 11.95 19.56 -2.81
C ASN A 424 12.61 20.12 -4.09
N LEU A 425 12.67 21.46 -4.18
CA LEU A 425 13.17 22.19 -5.36
C LEU A 425 14.64 21.91 -5.72
N THR A 426 15.41 21.27 -4.83
CA THR A 426 16.83 20.95 -5.05
C THR A 426 17.10 19.48 -5.34
N SER A 427 16.09 18.61 -5.23
CA SER A 427 16.22 17.16 -5.43
C SER A 427 15.07 16.66 -6.30
N PRO A 428 15.22 16.66 -7.65
CA PRO A 428 14.19 16.15 -8.56
C PRO A 428 13.92 14.64 -8.35
N ASP A 429 14.87 13.93 -7.74
CA ASP A 429 14.74 12.50 -7.39
C ASP A 429 14.34 12.30 -5.91
N ALA A 430 13.78 13.32 -5.25
CA ALA A 430 13.31 13.17 -3.87
C ALA A 430 12.22 12.09 -3.82
N PRO A 431 12.37 11.04 -2.98
CA PRO A 431 11.35 10.02 -2.81
C PRO A 431 10.19 10.61 -2.01
N GLY A 432 8.98 10.54 -2.55
CA GLY A 432 7.76 10.91 -1.84
C GLY A 432 7.72 12.33 -1.24
N PRO A 433 6.64 12.71 -0.56
CA PRO A 433 5.41 11.94 -0.47
C PRO A 433 4.74 11.82 -1.84
N GLY A 434 3.82 10.88 -2.00
CA GLY A 434 3.22 10.57 -3.29
C GLY A 434 1.78 10.07 -3.22
N THR A 435 1.18 9.90 -4.39
CA THR A 435 -0.21 9.47 -4.52
C THR A 435 -0.30 8.18 -5.33
N ILE A 436 -1.12 7.25 -4.82
CA ILE A 436 -1.38 5.95 -5.46
C ILE A 436 -2.59 6.11 -6.37
N PRO A 437 -2.46 5.88 -7.69
CA PRO A 437 -3.60 5.93 -8.59
C PRO A 437 -4.52 4.73 -8.35
N GLY A 438 -5.82 4.94 -8.55
CA GLY A 438 -6.80 3.87 -8.52
C GLY A 438 -6.86 3.10 -9.84
N LEU A 439 -5.76 2.59 -10.38
CA LEU A 439 -5.81 1.63 -11.49
C LEU A 439 -4.91 0.46 -11.10
N ILE A 440 -5.47 -0.40 -10.25
CA ILE A 440 -4.78 -1.51 -9.64
C ILE A 440 -5.41 -2.81 -10.16
N ASP A 441 -4.57 -3.71 -10.63
CA ASP A 441 -4.90 -5.10 -10.89
C ASP A 441 -4.35 -5.95 -9.75
N ILE A 442 -5.16 -6.88 -9.28
CA ILE A 442 -4.78 -7.97 -8.38
C ILE A 442 -5.19 -9.26 -9.08
N VAL A 443 -4.20 -10.07 -9.48
CA VAL A 443 -4.42 -11.28 -10.27
C VAL A 443 -3.97 -12.50 -9.47
N PHE A 444 -4.88 -13.45 -9.28
CA PHE A 444 -4.58 -14.72 -8.62
C PHE A 444 -4.23 -15.78 -9.66
N SER A 445 -3.27 -16.64 -9.33
CA SER A 445 -2.87 -17.71 -10.24
C SER A 445 -4.00 -18.71 -10.48
N SER A 446 -4.23 -19.00 -11.75
CA SER A 446 -5.13 -20.05 -12.23
C SER A 446 -4.38 -21.26 -12.81
N ALA A 447 -3.07 -21.37 -12.54
CA ALA A 447 -2.23 -22.48 -12.99
C ALA A 447 -2.72 -23.86 -12.49
N GLY A 448 -3.53 -23.87 -11.43
CA GLY A 448 -4.02 -25.09 -10.79
C GLY A 448 -2.92 -25.81 -10.00
N PRO A 449 -3.19 -27.02 -9.50
CA PRO A 449 -2.19 -27.83 -8.81
C PRO A 449 -1.05 -28.19 -9.75
N TYR A 450 0.19 -28.00 -9.31
CA TYR A 450 1.40 -28.33 -10.05
C TYR A 450 2.40 -29.06 -9.15
N ALA A 451 3.43 -29.66 -9.75
CA ALA A 451 4.52 -30.30 -9.02
C ALA A 451 5.85 -29.90 -9.64
N LEU A 452 6.74 -29.33 -8.84
CA LEU A 452 8.10 -29.01 -9.26
C LEU A 452 8.95 -30.28 -9.14
N ASN A 453 9.38 -30.80 -10.29
CA ASN A 453 10.20 -32.00 -10.37
C ASN A 453 11.65 -31.60 -10.67
N THR A 454 12.58 -32.09 -9.86
CA THR A 454 14.01 -31.98 -10.14
C THR A 454 14.54 -33.35 -10.51
N ALA A 455 15.38 -33.41 -11.54
CA ALA A 455 16.04 -34.64 -11.96
C ALA A 455 17.47 -34.33 -12.38
N ALA A 456 18.39 -35.25 -12.11
CA ALA A 456 19.76 -35.15 -12.59
C ALA A 456 19.83 -35.56 -14.08
N GLU A 457 20.87 -35.09 -14.78
CA GLU A 457 21.14 -35.51 -16.16
C GLU A 457 21.15 -37.03 -16.27
N PRO A 458 20.36 -37.62 -17.19
CA PRO A 458 20.08 -39.04 -17.13
C PRO A 458 21.25 -39.83 -17.69
N ILE A 459 21.75 -40.81 -16.93
CA ILE A 459 22.59 -41.87 -17.48
C ILE A 459 21.67 -42.85 -18.22
N GLY A 460 21.51 -42.67 -19.53
CA GLY A 460 20.68 -43.54 -20.38
C GLY A 460 19.38 -42.93 -20.91
N GLY A 461 19.21 -41.60 -20.82
CA GLY A 461 18.18 -40.87 -21.56
C GLY A 461 16.77 -40.84 -20.96
N GLN A 462 16.56 -41.40 -19.77
CA GLN A 462 15.29 -41.30 -19.02
C GLN A 462 15.52 -40.64 -17.66
N LEU A 463 14.78 -39.57 -17.38
CA LEU A 463 14.76 -38.85 -16.10
C LEU A 463 13.88 -39.61 -15.09
N ASP A 464 14.25 -39.60 -13.81
CA ASP A 464 13.56 -40.27 -12.70
C ASP A 464 12.58 -39.36 -11.94
N ALA A 465 12.27 -38.18 -12.49
CA ALA A 465 11.24 -37.29 -12.00
C ALA A 465 9.86 -37.96 -11.98
N THR A 466 9.27 -38.08 -10.80
CA THR A 466 7.93 -38.65 -10.58
C THR A 466 7.16 -37.79 -9.60
N GLU A 467 5.83 -37.87 -9.61
CA GLU A 467 4.97 -37.15 -8.65
C GLU A 467 5.37 -37.41 -7.18
N ALA A 468 5.70 -38.66 -6.83
CA ALA A 468 6.15 -39.02 -5.48
C ALA A 468 7.56 -38.50 -5.13
N GLY A 469 8.38 -38.21 -6.15
CA GLY A 469 9.72 -37.63 -6.03
C GLY A 469 9.77 -36.14 -6.27
N ALA A 470 8.62 -35.47 -6.42
CA ALA A 470 8.57 -34.03 -6.66
C ALA A 470 9.27 -33.29 -5.51
N PHE A 471 10.14 -32.34 -5.88
CA PHE A 471 10.84 -31.49 -4.92
C PHE A 471 9.84 -30.66 -4.11
N PHE A 472 8.78 -30.18 -4.76
CA PHE A 472 7.74 -29.40 -4.12
C PHE A 472 6.37 -29.69 -4.75
N PRO A 473 5.38 -30.18 -3.99
CA PRO A 473 3.98 -30.14 -4.42
C PRO A 473 3.51 -28.69 -4.36
N GLY A 474 3.09 -28.14 -5.50
CA GLY A 474 2.59 -26.77 -5.61
C GLY A 474 1.37 -26.54 -4.73
N VAL A 475 1.23 -25.30 -4.25
CA VAL A 475 0.09 -24.92 -3.40
C VAL A 475 -1.16 -24.64 -4.24
N VAL A 476 -2.32 -24.69 -3.60
CA VAL A 476 -3.61 -24.34 -4.22
C VAL A 476 -4.25 -23.17 -3.50
N TRP A 477 -5.12 -22.44 -4.19
CA TRP A 477 -5.94 -21.44 -3.52
C TRP A 477 -7.06 -22.09 -2.72
N GLY A 478 -7.39 -21.51 -1.57
CA GLY A 478 -8.53 -21.92 -0.76
C GLY A 478 -9.22 -20.76 -0.05
N SER A 479 -10.39 -21.09 0.49
CA SER A 479 -11.14 -20.23 1.40
C SER A 479 -11.53 -21.03 2.64
N PHE A 480 -11.06 -20.57 3.80
CA PHE A 480 -11.28 -21.24 5.07
C PHE A 480 -11.22 -20.25 6.24
N ASP A 481 -11.73 -20.70 7.37
CA ASP A 481 -11.76 -19.94 8.61
C ASP A 481 -11.50 -20.84 9.83
N GLY A 482 -11.77 -20.31 11.02
CA GLY A 482 -11.64 -21.05 12.28
C GLY A 482 -12.83 -21.91 12.64
N SER A 483 -13.80 -22.09 11.74
CA SER A 483 -14.94 -22.97 11.95
C SER A 483 -14.57 -24.43 11.67
N SER A 484 -15.48 -25.35 12.00
CA SER A 484 -15.36 -26.76 11.64
C SER A 484 -15.86 -27.07 10.23
N ARG A 485 -16.16 -26.05 9.42
CA ARG A 485 -16.57 -26.26 8.03
C ARG A 485 -15.36 -26.69 7.21
N PRO A 486 -15.52 -27.65 6.28
CA PRO A 486 -14.43 -28.05 5.42
C PRO A 486 -13.93 -26.86 4.57
N PRO A 487 -12.61 -26.71 4.37
CA PRO A 487 -12.05 -25.72 3.46
C PRO A 487 -12.64 -25.83 2.05
N ILE A 488 -12.84 -24.69 1.38
CA ILE A 488 -13.14 -24.65 -0.04
C ILE A 488 -11.80 -24.57 -0.79
N ILE A 489 -11.60 -25.42 -1.79
CA ILE A 489 -10.40 -25.45 -2.64
C ILE A 489 -10.78 -25.03 -4.06
N PHE A 490 -9.93 -24.23 -4.69
CA PHE A 490 -10.15 -23.72 -6.04
C PHE A 490 -9.34 -24.49 -7.11
N PRO A 491 -9.84 -24.61 -8.35
CA PRO A 491 -11.08 -24.00 -8.88
C PRO A 491 -12.36 -24.69 -8.36
N ASN A 492 -13.46 -23.93 -8.34
CA ASN A 492 -14.74 -24.37 -7.79
C ASN A 492 -15.31 -25.54 -8.61
N GLY A 493 -15.19 -26.76 -8.09
CA GLY A 493 -15.50 -28.01 -8.81
C GLY A 493 -14.64 -29.19 -8.38
N THR A 494 -13.51 -28.95 -7.73
CA THR A 494 -12.72 -30.01 -7.07
C THR A 494 -13.39 -30.33 -5.73
N SER A 495 -13.88 -31.57 -5.57
CA SER A 495 -14.40 -31.98 -4.25
C SER A 495 -13.25 -32.06 -3.24
N ILE A 496 -13.52 -31.74 -1.97
CA ILE A 496 -12.50 -31.85 -0.92
C ILE A 496 -11.89 -33.27 -0.85
N ARG A 497 -12.70 -34.28 -1.16
CA ARG A 497 -12.24 -35.67 -1.26
C ARG A 497 -11.20 -35.86 -2.35
N GLU A 498 -11.39 -35.27 -3.54
CA GLU A 498 -10.38 -35.35 -4.62
C GLU A 498 -9.12 -34.57 -4.26
N ALA A 499 -9.23 -33.47 -3.53
CA ALA A 499 -8.08 -32.73 -3.03
C ALA A 499 -7.31 -33.53 -1.95
N GLU A 500 -8.03 -34.18 -1.03
CA GLU A 500 -7.46 -35.09 -0.02
C GLU A 500 -6.82 -36.33 -0.67
N GLU A 501 -7.46 -36.93 -1.68
CA GLU A 501 -6.91 -38.06 -2.43
C GLU A 501 -5.62 -37.68 -3.17
N ARG A 502 -5.48 -36.45 -3.67
CA ARG A 502 -4.21 -35.97 -4.25
C ARG A 502 -3.14 -35.69 -3.19
N ALA A 503 -3.52 -34.98 -2.13
CA ALA A 503 -2.58 -34.59 -1.08
C ALA A 503 -2.05 -35.80 -0.27
N LEU A 504 -2.88 -36.82 -0.07
CA LEU A 504 -2.57 -38.00 0.74
C LEU A 504 -2.28 -39.26 -0.09
N GLY A 505 -2.70 -39.30 -1.36
CA GLY A 505 -2.56 -40.46 -2.25
C GLY A 505 -1.16 -40.68 -2.81
N GLY A 506 -0.24 -39.70 -2.69
CA GLY A 506 1.17 -39.87 -3.04
C GLY A 506 1.92 -40.95 -2.23
N ALA A 507 1.30 -41.49 -1.17
CA ALA A 507 1.89 -42.49 -0.29
C ALA A 507 1.44 -43.95 -0.53
N VAL A 508 0.71 -44.26 -1.61
CA VAL A 508 0.29 -45.65 -1.87
C VAL A 508 0.53 -46.07 -3.33
N SER A 509 1.68 -46.69 -3.57
CA SER A 509 1.76 -47.79 -4.53
C SER A 509 1.96 -49.09 -3.73
N PRO A 510 1.29 -50.20 -4.09
CA PRO A 510 1.66 -51.53 -3.60
C PRO A 510 3.09 -51.92 -3.96
#